data_AF-A0A926KYU1-F1
#
_entry.id   AF-A0A926KYU1-F1
#
_cell.length_a   1.000
_cell.length_b   1.000
_cell.length_c   1.000
_cell.angle_alpha   90.00
_cell.angle_beta   90.00
_cell.angle_gamma   90.00
#
_symmetry.space_group_name_H-M   'P 1'
#
loop_
_entity.id
_entity.type
_entity.pdbx_description
1 polymer ?
#
loop_
_entity_poly.entity_id
_entity_poly.type
_entity_poly.pdbx_seq_one_letter_code
_entity_poly.pdbx_strand_id
1 'polypeptide(L)' 'HTLTYRATDKAGNTSPVKTVQFTVIAPEPPKDTTAPDTSATVTGTKDNAGNYISSATVTLTASDTESGVDTIQYALNGAA' A
#
# COMPACT_ATOMS: atom_id res chain seq x y z
N HIS A 1 -20.97 -18.04 8.06
CA HIS A 1 -21.39 -19.41 7.69
C HIS A 1 -21.97 -20.14 8.88
N THR A 2 -22.90 -21.05 8.62
CA THR A 2 -23.55 -21.88 9.64
C THR A 2 -23.43 -23.34 9.25
N LEU A 3 -22.87 -24.17 10.13
CA LEU A 3 -22.80 -25.62 9.98
C LEU A 3 -23.77 -26.28 10.97
N THR A 4 -24.72 -27.04 10.44
CA THR A 4 -25.62 -27.89 11.24
C THR A 4 -25.24 -29.35 11.08
N TYR A 5 -25.14 -30.10 12.18
CA TYR A 5 -24.69 -31.49 12.17
C TYR A 5 -25.42 -32.35 13.21
N ARG A 6 -25.51 -33.66 12.95
CA ARG A 6 -26.02 -34.71 13.85
C ARG A 6 -25.36 -36.04 13.50
N ALA A 7 -25.43 -37.02 14.40
CA ALA A 7 -24.92 -38.37 14.16
C ALA A 7 -25.99 -39.43 14.47
N THR A 8 -25.93 -40.56 13.79
CA THR A 8 -26.75 -41.75 14.06
C THR A 8 -25.84 -42.95 14.25
N ASP A 9 -26.04 -43.74 15.30
CA ASP A 9 -25.24 -44.95 15.55
C ASP A 9 -25.73 -46.17 14.75
N LYS A 10 -25.01 -47.30 14.82
CA LYS A 10 -25.39 -48.54 14.11
C LYS A 10 -26.69 -49.18 14.63
N ALA A 11 -27.11 -48.82 15.84
CA ALA A 11 -28.37 -49.27 16.42
C ALA A 11 -29.55 -48.34 16.05
N GLY A 12 -29.29 -47.26 15.31
CA GLY A 12 -30.30 -46.30 14.85
C GLY A 12 -30.55 -45.13 15.80
N ASN A 13 -29.82 -45.01 16.91
CA ASN A 13 -30.00 -43.88 17.83
C ASN A 13 -29.41 -42.62 17.21
N THR A 14 -30.20 -41.54 17.17
CA THR A 14 -29.80 -40.27 16.55
C THR A 14 -29.57 -39.18 17.60
N SER A 15 -28.48 -38.44 17.47
CA SER A 15 -28.18 -37.30 18.33
C SER A 15 -29.11 -36.11 18.03
N PRO A 16 -29.32 -35.22 19.01
CA PRO A 16 -29.87 -33.90 18.72
C PRO A 16 -29.05 -33.16 17.64
N VAL A 17 -29.70 -32.29 16.87
CA VAL A 17 -29.02 -31.41 15.91
C VAL A 17 -28.22 -30.38 16.69
N LYS A 18 -26.97 -30.18 16.28
CA LYS A 18 -26.07 -29.16 16.79
C LYS A 18 -25.70 -28.17 15.70
N THR A 19 -25.35 -26.97 16.10
CA THR A 19 -25.02 -25.87 15.20
C THR A 19 -23.71 -25.23 15.61
N VAL A 20 -22.84 -24.96 14.64
CA VAL A 20 -21.65 -24.12 14.77
C VAL A 20 -21.78 -22.95 13.80
N GLN A 21 -21.49 -21.75 14.27
CA GLN A 21 -21.39 -20.56 13.43
C GLN A 21 -19.92 -20.15 13.32
N PHE A 22 -19.47 -19.81 12.12
CA PHE A 22 -18.12 -19.32 11.87
C PHE A 22 -18.10 -18.39 10.66
N THR A 23 -17.18 -17.43 10.66
CA THR A 23 -16.96 -16.51 9.54
C THR A 23 -15.62 -16.86 8.91
N VAL A 24 -15.58 -16.94 7.58
CA VAL A 24 -14.33 -17.05 6.83
C VAL A 24 -14.02 -15.66 6.31
N ILE A 25 -12.89 -15.11 6.74
CA ILE A 25 -12.32 -13.90 6.18
C ILE A 25 -11.10 -14.27 5.33
N ALA A 26 -10.89 -13.56 4.22
CA ALA A 26 -9.62 -13.66 3.52
C ALA A 26 -8.51 -13.12 4.43
N PRO A 27 -7.31 -13.71 4.44
CA PRO A 27 -6.17 -13.05 5.06
C PRO A 27 -5.95 -11.70 4.37
N GLU A 28 -5.74 -10.65 5.16
CA GLU A 28 -5.30 -9.38 4.58
C GLU A 28 -3.94 -9.59 3.91
N PRO A 29 -3.71 -9.00 2.72
CA PRO A 29 -2.37 -8.98 2.15
C PRO A 29 -1.41 -8.32 3.16
N PRO A 30 -0.12 -8.69 3.16
CA PRO A 30 0.86 -8.01 4.00
C PRO A 30 0.81 -6.51 3.69
N LYS A 31 0.93 -5.70 4.74
CA LYS A 31 1.00 -4.26 4.59
C LYS A 31 2.30 -3.90 3.86
N ASP A 32 2.20 -3.01 2.88
CA ASP A 32 3.36 -2.38 2.26
C ASP A 32 4.21 -1.64 3.32
N THR A 33 5.51 -1.91 3.29
CA THR A 33 6.52 -1.29 4.15
C THR A 33 7.69 -0.70 3.37
N THR A 34 7.63 -0.76 2.05
CA THR A 34 8.62 -0.19 1.14
C THR A 34 8.32 1.31 1.01
N ALA A 35 9.34 2.15 1.10
CA ALA A 35 9.17 3.58 0.89
C ALA A 35 9.30 3.92 -0.60
N PRO A 36 8.62 4.99 -1.09
CA PRO A 36 8.84 5.48 -2.44
C PRO A 36 10.29 5.96 -2.66
N ASP A 37 10.82 5.70 -3.85
CA ASP A 37 12.04 6.35 -4.34
C ASP A 37 11.73 7.75 -4.86
N THR A 38 12.63 8.71 -4.63
CA THR A 38 12.48 10.10 -5.10
C THR A 38 13.70 10.56 -5.88
N SER A 39 13.49 11.41 -6.89
CA SER A 39 14.57 12.02 -7.67
C SER A 39 14.25 13.46 -8.04
N ALA A 40 15.31 14.25 -8.29
CA ALA A 40 15.20 15.63 -8.73
C ALA A 40 16.19 15.90 -9.85
N THR A 41 15.74 16.56 -10.91
CA THR A 41 16.60 17.05 -11.99
C THR A 41 16.39 18.54 -12.16
N VAL A 42 17.48 19.28 -12.35
CA VAL A 42 17.44 20.73 -12.57
C VAL A 42 18.00 21.03 -13.95
N THR A 43 17.23 21.74 -14.75
CA THR A 43 17.57 22.12 -16.11
C THR A 43 17.54 23.64 -16.27
N GLY A 44 18.33 24.16 -17.20
CA GLY A 44 18.46 25.60 -17.46
C GLY A 44 19.84 25.94 -18.00
N THR A 45 19.98 27.13 -18.59
CA THR A 45 21.26 27.62 -19.11
C THR A 45 22.17 28.00 -17.94
N LYS A 46 23.43 27.55 -17.96
CA LYS A 46 24.44 27.88 -16.94
C LYS A 46 25.54 28.79 -17.49
N ASP A 47 26.11 29.63 -16.64
CA ASP A 47 27.37 30.32 -16.91
C ASP A 47 28.59 29.37 -16.72
N ASN A 48 29.80 29.88 -16.97
CA ASN A 48 31.04 29.11 -16.79
C ASN A 48 31.33 28.72 -15.33
N ALA A 49 30.67 29.35 -14.36
CA ALA A 49 30.78 29.04 -12.94
C ALA A 49 29.71 28.04 -12.47
N GLY A 50 28.77 27.66 -13.33
CA GLY A 50 27.70 26.70 -13.05
C GLY A 50 26.40 27.31 -12.53
N ASN A 51 26.28 28.64 -12.47
CA ASN A 51 25.08 29.34 -12.03
C ASN A 51 24.01 29.32 -13.12
N TYR A 52 22.75 29.09 -12.76
CA TYR A 52 21.65 29.20 -13.71
C TYR A 52 21.37 30.66 -14.08
N ILE A 53 21.23 30.93 -15.37
CA ILE A 53 20.96 32.25 -15.94
C ILE A 53 19.46 32.36 -16.26
N SER A 54 18.84 33.47 -15.86
CA SER A 54 17.42 33.80 -16.09
C SER A 54 16.43 32.88 -15.34
N SER A 55 16.43 31.59 -15.62
CA SER A 55 15.51 30.62 -15.04
C SER A 55 16.12 29.22 -14.95
N ALA A 56 15.72 28.48 -13.93
CA ALA A 56 15.95 27.04 -13.82
C ALA A 56 14.60 26.33 -13.64
N THR A 57 14.47 25.14 -14.23
CA THR A 57 13.32 24.27 -14.06
C THR A 57 13.74 23.07 -13.23
N VAL A 58 13.06 22.85 -12.11
CA VAL A 58 13.23 21.68 -11.26
C VAL A 58 12.11 20.69 -11.56
N THR A 59 12.47 19.47 -11.93
CA THR A 59 11.55 18.36 -12.10
C THR A 59 11.76 17.36 -10.98
N LEU A 60 10.72 17.14 -10.17
CA LEU A 60 10.70 16.14 -9.11
C LEU A 60 9.93 14.90 -9.59
N THR A 61 10.43 13.72 -9.23
CA THR A 61 9.74 12.44 -9.50
C THR A 61 9.71 11.61 -8.23
N ALA A 62 8.66 10.81 -8.08
CA ALA A 62 8.57 9.79 -7.06
C ALA A 62 7.98 8.50 -7.67
N SER A 63 8.45 7.35 -7.22
CA SER A 63 7.97 6.04 -7.68
C SER A 63 7.91 5.04 -6.54
N ASP A 64 6.78 4.34 -6.47
CA ASP A 64 6.56 3.20 -5.59
C ASP A 64 5.77 2.14 -6.37
N THR A 65 6.20 0.89 -6.33
CA THR A 65 5.61 -0.19 -7.15
C THR A 65 4.55 -1.01 -6.42
N GLU A 66 4.39 -0.84 -5.11
CA GLU A 66 3.54 -1.69 -4.28
C GLU A 66 2.24 -0.97 -3.91
N SER A 67 2.32 0.18 -3.23
CA SER A 67 1.16 1.01 -2.87
C SER A 67 1.03 2.29 -3.69
N GLY A 68 2.08 2.69 -4.42
CA GLY A 68 2.11 3.92 -5.21
C GLY A 68 2.45 5.16 -4.38
N VAL A 69 2.38 6.33 -5.00
CA VAL A 69 2.75 7.61 -4.36
C VAL A 69 1.51 8.45 -4.09
N ASP A 70 1.29 8.81 -2.83
CA ASP A 70 0.19 9.70 -2.43
C ASP A 70 0.55 11.18 -2.59
N THR A 71 1.69 11.61 -2.04
CA THR A 71 2.12 13.01 -2.09
C THR A 71 3.61 13.15 -2.35
N ILE A 72 3.98 14.27 -2.98
CA ILE A 72 5.36 14.78 -3.02
C ILE A 72 5.36 16.17 -2.39
N GLN A 73 6.26 16.38 -1.44
CA GLN A 73 6.42 17.66 -0.75
C GLN A 73 7.79 18.25 -1.08
N TYR A 74 7.85 19.57 -1.22
CA TYR A 74 9.09 20.28 -1.48
C TYR A 74 9.12 21.59 -0.71
N ALA A 75 10.31 22.04 -0.38
CA ALA A 75 10.57 23.34 0.22
C ALA A 75 11.71 24.02 -0.53
N LEU A 76 11.56 25.30 -0.86
CA LEU A 76 12.64 26.08 -1.44
C LEU A 76 13.20 26.99 -0.34
N ASN A 77 14.50 26.89 -0.08
CA ASN A 77 15.19 27.65 0.98
C ASN A 77 14.59 27.43 2.39
N GLY A 78 14.01 26.27 2.65
CA GLY A 78 13.44 25.91 3.96
C GLY A 78 12.05 26.49 4.25
N ALA A 79 11.40 27.16 3.28
CA ALA A 79 9.99 27.49 3.37
C ALA A 79 9.16 26.28 2.91
N ALA A 80 8.48 25.65 3.85
CA ALA A 80 7.51 24.56 3.63
C ALA A 80 6.07 25.11 3.66
#